data_AF-A0A812GXW7-F1
#
_entry.id   AF-A0A812GXW7-F1
#
_cell.length_a   1.000
_cell.length_b   1.000
_cell.length_c   1.000
_cell.angle_alpha   90.00
_cell.angle_beta   90.00
_cell.angle_gamma   90.00
#
_symmetry.space_group_name_H-M   'P 1'
#
loop_
_entity.id
_entity.type
_entity.pdbx_description
1 polymer ?
#
loop_
_entity_poly.entity_id
_entity_poly.type
_entity_poly.pdbx_seq_one_letter_code
_entity_poly.pdbx_strand_id
1 'polypeptide(L)'
;MGGAGAQPEGQGAEEASPGEAWRAMAALEEQLARETDFSEDISVRQASTMLRHMLTTAAHDSNPALMQMAQTMVPDLKKIWGFEPTRDHLKGLLAMKAGSSASS
;
A
#
# COMPACT_ATOMS: atom_id res chain seq x y z
N MET A 1 -31.49 -5.60 -38.18
CA MET A 1 -30.22 -4.87 -37.96
C MET A 1 -30.35 -4.10 -36.67
N GLY A 2 -29.44 -4.33 -35.73
CA GLY A 2 -29.48 -3.76 -34.37
C GLY A 2 -28.71 -4.67 -33.43
N GLY A 3 -27.40 -4.80 -33.66
CA GLY A 3 -26.51 -5.51 -32.75
C GLY A 3 -26.27 -4.69 -31.49
N ALA A 4 -26.40 -5.34 -30.35
CA ALA A 4 -25.71 -5.02 -29.11
C ALA A 4 -25.17 -6.38 -28.64
N GLY A 5 -23.89 -6.71 -28.81
CA GLY A 5 -22.74 -5.87 -28.52
C GLY A 5 -22.21 -6.30 -27.16
N ALA A 6 -21.36 -7.34 -27.20
CA ALA A 6 -20.35 -7.73 -26.22
C ALA A 6 -20.65 -7.52 -24.71
N GLN A 7 -20.75 -8.64 -24.00
CA GLN A 7 -20.29 -8.71 -22.61
C GLN A 7 -18.81 -8.30 -22.56
N PRO A 8 -18.38 -7.61 -21.49
CA PRO A 8 -17.34 -8.22 -20.69
C PRO A 8 -17.62 -8.05 -19.18
N GLU A 9 -17.67 -9.15 -18.42
CA GLU A 9 -16.53 -9.72 -17.66
C GLU A 9 -16.53 -9.24 -16.20
N GLY A 10 -16.40 -10.19 -15.26
CA GLY A 10 -15.87 -9.88 -13.93
C GLY A 10 -16.80 -10.00 -12.73
N GLN A 11 -17.77 -10.93 -12.72
CA GLN A 11 -18.30 -11.46 -11.46
C GLN A 11 -17.54 -12.74 -11.13
N GLY A 12 -16.41 -12.62 -10.46
CA GLY A 12 -15.58 -13.75 -10.06
C GLY A 12 -14.37 -13.33 -9.23
N ALA A 13 -14.32 -13.85 -8.01
CA ALA A 13 -13.23 -13.75 -7.01
C ALA A 13 -13.12 -12.42 -6.25
N GLU A 14 -13.33 -12.50 -4.93
CA GLU A 14 -12.86 -11.55 -3.89
C GLU A 14 -11.32 -11.55 -3.77
N GLU A 15 -10.63 -11.47 -4.90
CA GLU A 15 -9.24 -11.05 -5.02
C GLU A 15 -9.30 -9.59 -5.46
N ALA A 16 -8.72 -8.69 -4.67
CA ALA A 16 -8.82 -7.25 -4.92
C ALA A 16 -8.54 -6.95 -6.40
N SER A 17 -9.51 -6.34 -7.08
CA SER A 17 -9.34 -6.07 -8.51
C SER A 17 -8.08 -5.22 -8.70
N PRO A 18 -7.34 -5.35 -9.82
CA PRO A 18 -6.15 -4.53 -10.05
C PRO A 18 -6.37 -3.04 -9.82
N GLY A 19 -7.54 -2.52 -10.21
CA GLY A 19 -7.95 -1.13 -9.94
C GLY A 19 -8.13 -0.82 -8.46
N GLU A 20 -8.63 -1.75 -7.65
CA GLU A 20 -8.76 -1.57 -6.20
C GLU A 20 -7.41 -1.63 -5.49
N ALA A 21 -6.51 -2.53 -5.91
CA ALA A 21 -5.16 -2.62 -5.38
C ALA A 21 -4.36 -1.33 -5.63
N TRP A 22 -4.44 -0.76 -6.83
CA TRP A 22 -3.80 0.51 -7.14
C TRP A 22 -4.43 1.70 -6.40
N ARG A 23 -5.75 1.72 -6.23
CA ARG A 23 -6.42 2.75 -5.41
C ARG A 23 -6.01 2.68 -3.94
N ALA A 24 -5.93 1.47 -3.40
CA ALA A 24 -5.42 1.21 -2.06
C ALA A 24 -3.96 1.67 -1.93
N MET A 25 -3.12 1.37 -2.94
CA MET A 25 -1.73 1.81 -2.97
C MET A 25 -1.62 3.33 -2.96
N ALA A 26 -2.37 4.03 -3.81
CA ALA A 26 -2.38 5.49 -3.86
C ALA A 26 -2.80 6.12 -2.51
N ALA A 27 -3.82 5.56 -1.85
CA ALA A 27 -4.23 6.02 -0.51
C ALA A 27 -3.14 5.80 0.54
N LEU A 28 -2.44 4.67 0.47
CA LEU A 28 -1.30 4.39 1.35
C LEU A 28 -0.14 5.35 1.09
N GLU A 29 0.19 5.63 -0.17
CA GLU A 29 1.24 6.58 -0.54
C GLU A 29 0.94 7.99 -0.01
N GLU A 30 -0.31 8.44 -0.14
CA GLU A 30 -0.74 9.73 0.42
C GLU A 30 -0.57 9.74 1.94
N GLN A 31 -1.01 8.69 2.64
CA GLN A 31 -0.83 8.58 4.09
C GLN A 31 0.65 8.61 4.48
N LEU A 32 1.52 7.91 3.74
CA LEU A 32 2.96 7.92 3.99
C LEU A 32 3.62 9.26 3.66
N ALA A 33 3.07 10.05 2.73
CA ALA A 33 3.56 11.39 2.40
C ALA A 33 3.29 12.40 3.53
N ARG A 34 2.22 12.19 4.30
CA ARG A 34 1.87 13.03 5.46
C ARG A 34 2.94 13.05 6.53
N GLU A 35 3.81 12.04 6.62
CA GLU A 35 4.91 12.01 7.61
C GLU A 35 5.83 13.23 7.52
N THR A 36 6.00 13.79 6.31
CA THR A 36 6.84 14.96 6.02
C THR A 36 6.03 16.24 5.78
N ASP A 37 4.71 16.19 5.91
CA ASP A 37 3.86 17.35 5.72
C ASP A 37 3.76 18.14 7.04
N PHE A 38 4.46 19.29 7.09
CA PHE A 38 4.49 20.15 8.28
C PHE A 38 3.17 20.91 8.53
N SER A 39 2.24 20.90 7.57
CA SER A 39 0.89 21.43 7.75
C SER A 39 -0.02 20.46 8.49
N GLU A 40 0.34 19.17 8.54
CA GLU A 40 -0.42 18.14 9.25
C GLU A 40 -0.12 18.14 10.76
N ASP A 41 -1.09 17.65 11.54
CA ASP A 41 -0.94 17.44 12.97
C ASP A 41 0.29 16.58 13.31
N ILE A 42 0.95 16.92 14.42
CA ILE A 42 2.11 16.17 14.93
C ILE A 42 1.74 14.68 15.10
N SER A 43 0.54 14.39 15.60
CA SER A 43 0.05 13.02 15.78
C SER A 43 -0.13 12.28 14.46
N VAL A 44 -0.58 12.95 13.40
CA VAL A 44 -0.74 12.37 12.06
C VAL A 44 0.62 12.05 11.44
N ARG A 45 1.58 12.99 11.57
CA ARG A 45 2.96 12.76 11.14
C ARG A 45 3.59 11.57 11.84
N GLN A 46 3.49 11.51 13.16
CA GLN A 46 4.02 10.41 13.97
C GLN A 46 3.39 9.06 13.60
N ALA A 47 2.06 9.02 13.42
CA ALA A 47 1.36 7.82 12.98
C ALA A 47 1.86 7.34 11.60
N SER A 48 2.07 8.27 10.68
CA SER A 48 2.56 7.98 9.32
C SER A 48 4.00 7.47 9.33
N THR A 49 4.89 8.08 10.14
CA THR A 49 6.26 7.60 10.36
C THR A 49 6.28 6.18 10.96
N MET A 50 5.45 5.92 11.98
CA MET A 50 5.34 4.59 12.59
C MET A 50 4.82 3.55 11.60
N LEU A 51 3.78 3.90 10.84
CA LEU A 51 3.22 3.05 9.79
C LEU A 51 4.29 2.68 8.76
N ARG A 52 5.07 3.67 8.29
CA ARG A 52 6.17 3.43 7.36
C ARG A 52 7.18 2.46 7.94
N HIS A 53 7.63 2.69 9.18
CA HIS A 53 8.63 1.84 9.82
C HIS A 53 8.15 0.38 9.92
N MET A 54 6.90 0.17 10.36
CA MET A 54 6.30 -1.15 10.41
C MET A 54 6.22 -1.81 9.03
N LEU A 55 5.77 -1.09 8.00
CA LEU A 55 5.65 -1.61 6.64
C LEU A 55 7.02 -1.98 6.07
N THR A 56 8.05 -1.16 6.29
CA THR A 56 9.43 -1.47 5.88
C THR A 56 9.90 -2.78 6.52
N THR A 57 9.71 -2.95 7.82
CA THR A 57 10.10 -4.18 8.51
C THR A 57 9.31 -5.38 8.02
N ALA A 58 7.99 -5.25 7.86
CA ALA A 58 7.13 -6.32 7.37
C ALA A 58 7.47 -6.72 5.92
N ALA A 59 7.84 -5.75 5.08
CA ALA A 59 8.17 -5.96 3.67
C ALA A 59 9.60 -6.52 3.46
N HIS A 60 10.55 -6.18 4.33
CA HIS A 60 11.95 -6.59 4.21
C HIS A 60 12.20 -7.98 4.79
N ASP A 61 11.74 -8.26 6.01
CA ASP A 61 12.01 -9.50 6.73
C ASP A 61 11.13 -10.67 6.25
N SER A 62 10.15 -10.40 5.38
CA SER A 62 9.08 -11.34 5.01
C SER A 62 8.42 -11.98 6.23
N ASN A 63 8.36 -11.23 7.35
CA ASN A 63 7.81 -11.72 8.60
C ASN A 63 6.28 -11.76 8.51
N PRO A 64 5.67 -12.97 8.44
CA PRO A 64 4.24 -13.08 8.23
C PRO A 64 3.43 -12.53 9.40
N ALA A 65 3.96 -12.56 10.63
CA ALA A 65 3.28 -12.02 11.80
C ALA A 65 3.21 -10.48 11.74
N LEU A 66 4.30 -9.82 11.34
CA LEU A 66 4.31 -8.36 11.13
C LEU A 66 3.42 -7.96 9.97
N MET A 67 3.37 -8.77 8.90
CA MET A 67 2.48 -8.53 7.78
C MET A 67 1.01 -8.63 8.20
N GLN A 68 0.63 -9.61 9.02
CA GLN A 68 -0.73 -9.72 9.57
C GLN A 68 -1.09 -8.54 10.48
N MET A 69 -0.15 -8.10 11.32
CA MET A 69 -0.35 -6.92 12.17
C MET A 69 -0.54 -5.65 11.32
N ALA A 70 0.28 -5.48 10.27
CA ALA A 70 0.17 -4.37 9.36
C ALA A 70 -1.16 -4.39 8.57
N GLN A 71 -1.64 -5.57 8.17
CA GLN A 71 -2.96 -5.75 7.55
C GLN A 71 -4.13 -5.47 8.51
N THR A 72 -3.92 -5.65 9.82
CA THR A 72 -4.94 -5.33 10.83
C THR A 72 -5.08 -3.82 11.02
N MET A 73 -3.96 -3.09 10.98
CA MET A 73 -3.97 -1.62 11.08
C MET A 73 -4.31 -0.94 9.76
N VAL A 74 -3.92 -1.54 8.63
CA VAL A 74 -4.19 -1.05 7.28
C VAL A 74 -4.87 -2.18 6.50
N PRO A 75 -6.21 -2.29 6.55
CA PRO A 75 -6.93 -3.36 5.85
C PRO A 75 -6.70 -3.34 4.34
N ASP A 76 -6.45 -2.17 3.77
CA ASP A 76 -6.10 -2.00 2.36
C ASP A 76 -4.75 -2.62 1.98
N LEU A 77 -3.86 -2.84 2.96
CA LEU A 77 -2.60 -3.54 2.74
C LEU A 77 -2.83 -4.97 2.24
N LYS A 78 -3.92 -5.64 2.65
CA LYS A 78 -4.24 -6.97 2.13
C LYS A 78 -4.46 -6.95 0.62
N LYS A 79 -5.09 -5.89 0.10
CA LYS A 79 -5.34 -5.69 -1.33
C LYS A 79 -4.04 -5.39 -2.08
N ILE A 80 -3.22 -4.48 -1.54
CA ILE A 80 -1.91 -4.09 -2.09
C ILE A 80 -0.96 -5.29 -2.13
N TRP A 81 -0.91 -6.06 -1.05
CA TRP A 81 -0.04 -7.22 -0.93
C TRP A 81 -0.54 -8.41 -1.72
N GLY A 82 -1.84 -8.52 -1.98
CA GLY A 82 -2.44 -9.58 -2.80
C GLY A 82 -2.12 -9.46 -4.30
N PHE A 83 -1.72 -8.28 -4.77
CA PHE A 83 -1.42 -8.03 -6.18
C PHE A 83 0.08 -7.74 -6.38
N GLU A 84 0.77 -8.56 -7.18
CA GLU A 84 2.23 -8.49 -7.32
C GLU A 84 2.77 -7.11 -7.75
N PRO A 85 2.20 -6.42 -8.76
CA PRO A 85 2.71 -5.11 -9.18
C PRO A 85 2.67 -4.06 -8.07
N THR A 86 1.60 -4.01 -7.27
CA THR A 86 1.48 -3.06 -6.16
C THR A 86 2.36 -3.45 -4.98
N ARG A 87 2.56 -4.75 -4.75
CA ARG A 87 3.50 -5.25 -3.74
C ARG A 87 4.94 -4.85 -4.08
N ASP A 88 5.35 -5.03 -5.33
CA ASP A 88 6.68 -4.65 -5.80
C ASP A 88 6.89 -3.13 -5.70
N HIS A 89 5.90 -2.35 -6.14
CA HIS A 89 5.90 -0.89 -6.00
C HIS A 89 6.03 -0.44 -4.54
N LEU A 90 5.26 -1.05 -3.62
CA LEU A 90 5.37 -0.76 -2.19
C LEU A 90 6.76 -1.08 -1.64
N LYS A 91 7.34 -2.22 -2.00
CA LYS A 91 8.71 -2.57 -1.60
C LYS A 91 9.73 -1.55 -2.10
N GLY A 92 9.62 -1.13 -3.36
CA GLY A 92 10.45 -0.08 -3.95
C GLY A 92 10.34 1.25 -3.20
N LEU A 93 9.12 1.69 -2.91
CA LEU A 93 8.85 2.93 -2.17
C LEU A 93 9.44 2.92 -0.76
N LEU A 94 9.35 1.79 -0.06
CA LEU A 94 9.90 1.63 1.29
C LEU A 94 11.43 1.57 1.27
N ALA A 95 12.02 0.86 0.30
CA ALA A 95 13.47 0.78 0.11
C ALA A 95 14.10 2.13 -0.26
N MET A 96 13.44 2.92 -1.11
CA MET A 96 13.93 4.23 -1.55
C MET A 96 14.02 5.25 -0.40
N LYS A 97 13.09 5.19 0.56
CA LYS A 97 13.15 5.99 1.79
C LYS A 97 14.22 5.47 2.76
N ALA A 98 14.36 4.15 2.91
CA ALA A 98 15.42 3.56 3.72
C ALA A 98 16.82 3.99 3.23
N GLY A 99 17.01 4.05 1.91
CA GLY A 99 18.22 4.58 1.28
C GLY A 99 18.39 6.10 1.44
N SER A 100 17.30 6.88 1.35
CA SER A 100 17.35 8.34 1.56
C SER A 100 17.70 8.74 2.99
N SER A 101 17.46 7.87 3.98
CA SER A 101 17.86 8.12 5.38
C SER A 101 19.34 7.80 5.65
N ALA A 102 20.06 7.20 4.70
CA ALA A 102 21.49 6.86 4.81
C ALA A 102 22.43 7.94 4.21
N SER A 103 21.90 9.10 3.83
CA SER A 103 22.66 10.25 3.33
C SER A 103 22.31 11.50 4.13
N SER A 104 22.77 11.57 5.39
CA SER A 104 22.77 12.80 6.21
C SER A 104 23.91 12.73 7.22
#